data_AF-A0A849S302-F1
#
_entry.id   AF-A0A849S302-F1
#
_cell.length_a   1.000
_cell.length_b   1.000
_cell.length_c   1.000
_cell.angle_alpha   90.00
_cell.angle_beta   90.00
_cell.angle_gamma   90.00
#
_symmetry.space_group_name_H-M   'P 1'
#
loop_
_entity.id
_entity.type
_entity.pdbx_description
1 polymer ?
#
loop_
_entity_poly.entity_id
_entity_poly.type
_entity_poly.pdbx_seq_one_letter_code
_entity_poly.pdbx_strand_id
1 'polypeptide(L)'
;MKTSITFMVLLLLFASSGYCAEKNTEVSKYSNGWYSSKISDDLGGDYFVDTKTQLCFIGWLGYTIIPCSSLKKRPEWKDIITWE
;
A
#
# COMPACT_ATOMS: atom_id res chain seq x y z
N MET A 1 -22.24 43.32 2.53
CA MET A 1 -22.01 42.16 3.41
C MET A 1 -22.68 40.89 2.87
N LYS A 2 -22.39 40.46 1.64
CA LYS A 2 -22.97 39.22 1.05
C LYS A 2 -21.90 38.22 0.58
N THR A 3 -20.63 38.63 0.54
CA THR A 3 -19.48 37.83 0.10
C THR A 3 -18.90 36.92 1.19
N SER A 4 -19.16 37.19 2.48
CA SER A 4 -18.59 36.42 3.60
C SER A 4 -19.16 35.01 3.75
N ILE A 5 -20.44 34.80 3.43
CA ILE A 5 -21.09 33.49 3.66
C ILE A 5 -20.61 32.48 2.60
N THR A 6 -20.44 32.92 1.36
CA THR A 6 -19.98 32.06 0.26
C THR A 6 -18.55 31.58 0.47
N PHE A 7 -17.68 32.41 1.05
CA PHE A 7 -16.29 32.05 1.34
C PHE A 7 -16.18 31.02 2.49
N MET A 8 -17.07 31.13 3.49
CA MET A 8 -17.10 30.21 4.64
C MET A 8 -17.58 28.81 4.25
N VAL A 9 -18.54 28.70 3.31
CA VAL A 9 -19.00 27.41 2.77
C VAL A 9 -17.91 26.74 1.92
N LEU A 10 -17.12 27.52 1.19
CA LEU A 10 -16.02 26.97 0.39
C LEU A 10 -14.94 26.33 1.28
N LEU A 11 -14.56 26.97 2.39
CA LEU A 11 -13.56 26.46 3.34
C LEU A 11 -13.99 25.14 4.01
N LEU A 12 -15.29 24.96 4.26
CA LEU A 12 -15.84 23.73 4.84
C LEU A 12 -15.74 22.53 3.88
N LEU A 13 -15.77 22.76 2.56
CA LEU A 13 -15.66 21.70 1.55
C LEU A 13 -14.22 21.21 1.36
N PHE A 14 -13.20 22.04 1.60
CA PHE A 14 -11.80 21.61 1.53
C PHE A 14 -11.37 20.83 2.78
N ALA A 15 -12.00 21.10 3.94
CA ALA A 15 -11.67 20.43 5.21
C ALA A 15 -12.05 18.94 5.26
N SER A 16 -12.97 18.47 4.42
CA SER A 16 -13.43 17.07 4.40
C SER A 16 -12.55 16.13 3.55
N SER A 17 -11.57 16.66 2.81
CA SER A 17 -10.72 15.85 1.92
C SER A 17 -9.59 15.09 2.62
N GLY A 18 -9.37 15.29 3.92
CA GLY A 18 -8.23 14.73 4.65
C GLY A 18 -8.38 13.32 5.23
N TYR A 19 -9.55 12.67 5.11
CA TYR A 19 -9.86 11.45 5.88
C TYR A 19 -9.76 10.13 5.10
N CYS A 20 -8.95 10.09 4.05
CA CYS A 20 -8.45 8.83 3.49
C CYS A 20 -6.94 8.77 3.68
N ALA A 21 -6.51 8.75 4.94
CA ALA A 21 -5.14 8.35 5.26
C ALA A 21 -5.01 6.87 4.89
N GLU A 22 -4.46 6.61 3.71
CA GLU A 22 -4.07 5.29 3.25
C GLU A 22 -3.13 4.71 4.32
N LYS A 23 -3.65 3.76 5.11
CA LYS A 23 -2.86 3.06 6.13
C LYS A 23 -1.83 2.23 5.38
N ASN A 24 -0.66 2.79 5.17
CA ASN A 24 0.44 2.10 4.53
C ASN A 24 0.71 0.83 5.34
N THR A 25 0.52 -0.32 4.71
CA THR A 25 0.88 -1.58 5.35
C THR A 25 2.40 -1.60 5.46
N GLU A 26 2.92 -1.79 6.67
CA GLU A 26 4.36 -1.78 6.88
C GLU A 26 5.01 -2.96 6.15
N VAL A 27 6.19 -2.70 5.57
CA VAL A 27 7.01 -3.75 4.96
C VAL A 27 8.11 -4.14 5.93
N SER A 28 8.15 -5.42 6.27
CA SER A 28 9.24 -6.01 7.02
C SER A 28 10.36 -6.43 6.06
N LYS A 29 11.60 -6.01 6.37
CA LYS A 29 12.79 -6.40 5.62
C LYS A 29 13.55 -7.51 6.34
N TYR A 30 13.93 -8.54 5.61
CA TYR A 30 14.77 -9.64 6.09
C TYR A 30 16.20 -9.51 5.56
N SER A 31 17.16 -10.10 6.27
CA SER A 31 18.60 -9.97 5.99
C SER A 31 19.05 -10.59 4.66
N ASN A 32 18.24 -11.47 4.08
CA ASN A 32 18.57 -12.24 2.88
C ASN A 32 18.05 -11.63 1.57
N GLY A 33 17.50 -10.41 1.59
CA GLY A 33 16.88 -9.78 0.41
C GLY A 33 15.39 -10.09 0.27
N TRP A 34 14.80 -10.72 1.29
CA TRP A 34 13.36 -10.94 1.35
C TRP A 34 12.67 -9.77 2.04
N TYR A 35 11.43 -9.53 1.63
CA TYR A 35 10.55 -8.53 2.18
C TYR A 35 9.16 -9.14 2.37
N SER A 36 8.42 -8.73 3.38
CA SER A 36 7.02 -9.14 3.57
C SER A 36 6.13 -7.97 3.96
N SER A 37 4.86 -8.05 3.58
CA SER A 37 3.84 -7.12 4.04
C SER A 37 2.51 -7.84 4.13
N LYS A 38 1.66 -7.44 5.08
CA LYS A 38 0.34 -8.04 5.24
C LYS A 38 -0.54 -7.74 4.03
N ILE A 39 -1.45 -8.66 3.71
CA ILE A 39 -2.44 -8.42 2.66
C ILE A 39 -3.43 -7.35 3.12
N SER A 40 -3.88 -7.47 4.38
CA SER A 40 -4.72 -6.52 5.11
C SER A 40 -4.50 -6.79 6.60
N ASP A 41 -4.79 -5.82 7.46
CA ASP A 41 -4.72 -6.03 8.91
C ASP A 41 -5.78 -7.00 9.42
N ASP A 42 -6.92 -7.10 8.72
CA ASP A 42 -8.09 -7.88 9.13
C ASP A 42 -8.15 -9.26 8.45
N LEU A 43 -7.52 -9.39 7.28
CA LEU A 43 -7.48 -10.63 6.51
C LEU A 43 -6.10 -11.25 6.73
N GLY A 44 -6.07 -12.40 7.42
CA GLY A 44 -4.83 -13.14 7.64
C GLY A 44 -4.12 -13.41 6.31
N GLY A 45 -2.81 -13.15 6.26
CA GLY A 45 -1.99 -13.45 5.10
C GLY A 45 -1.02 -12.34 4.74
N ASP A 46 0.02 -12.72 4.00
CA ASP A 46 1.19 -11.90 3.73
C ASP A 46 1.63 -12.05 2.27
N TYR A 47 2.08 -10.96 1.69
CA TYR A 47 2.92 -10.98 0.50
C TYR A 47 4.37 -11.17 0.91
N PHE A 48 5.11 -11.92 0.10
CA PHE A 48 6.55 -12.05 0.21
C PHE A 48 7.20 -11.70 -1.12
N VAL A 49 8.30 -10.98 -1.08
CA VAL A 49 9.06 -10.55 -2.25
C VAL A 49 10.53 -10.87 -2.02
N ASP A 50 11.12 -11.62 -2.94
CA ASP A 50 12.56 -11.86 -3.02
C ASP A 50 13.15 -10.96 -4.11
N THR A 51 13.87 -9.92 -3.72
CA THR A 51 14.48 -8.98 -4.67
C THR A 51 15.71 -9.53 -5.37
N LYS A 52 16.28 -10.65 -4.91
CA LYS A 52 17.43 -11.30 -5.58
C LYS A 52 17.00 -12.14 -6.77
N THR A 53 15.90 -12.87 -6.61
CA THR A 53 15.36 -13.75 -7.65
C THR A 53 14.19 -13.13 -8.42
N GLN A 54 13.74 -11.94 -8.01
CA GLN A 54 12.58 -11.24 -8.56
C GLN A 54 11.30 -12.09 -8.51
N LEU A 55 11.15 -12.86 -7.42
CA LEU A 55 9.98 -13.69 -7.16
C LEU A 55 9.05 -13.05 -6.14
N CYS A 56 7.75 -13.15 -6.40
CA CYS A 56 6.71 -12.67 -5.51
C CYS A 56 5.77 -13.82 -5.13
N PHE A 57 5.32 -13.82 -3.89
CA PHE A 57 4.46 -14.85 -3.32
C PHE A 57 3.32 -14.20 -2.55
N ILE A 58 2.19 -14.91 -2.51
CA ILE A 58 1.08 -14.61 -1.60
C ILE A 58 0.85 -15.81 -0.69
N GLY A 59 0.73 -15.56 0.61
CA GLY A 59 0.55 -16.56 1.64
C GLY A 59 -0.73 -16.33 2.44
N TRP A 60 -1.61 -17.34 2.52
CA TRP A 60 -2.73 -17.35 3.47
C TRP A 60 -2.81 -18.71 4.19
N LEU A 61 -2.98 -19.81 3.44
CA LEU A 61 -2.94 -21.20 3.94
C LEU A 61 -1.79 -22.01 3.31
N GLY A 62 -0.86 -21.32 2.68
CA GLY A 62 0.23 -21.84 1.86
C GLY A 62 0.71 -20.74 0.91
N TYR A 63 1.89 -20.92 0.32
CA TYR A 63 2.50 -19.93 -0.56
C TYR A 63 2.23 -20.25 -2.03
N THR A 64 1.69 -19.27 -2.75
CA THR A 64 1.51 -19.34 -4.21
C THR A 64 2.39 -18.29 -4.87
N ILE A 65 3.14 -18.67 -5.91
CA ILE A 65 3.91 -17.73 -6.72
C ILE A 65 2.94 -16.86 -7.52
N ILE A 66 3.15 -15.55 -7.47
CA ILE A 66 2.37 -14.57 -8.21
C ILE A 66 3.30 -13.70 -9.06
N PRO A 67 2.83 -13.17 -10.20
CA PRO A 67 3.61 -12.18 -10.92
C PRO A 67 3.77 -10.92 -10.07
N CYS A 68 5.00 -10.41 -9.94
CA CYS A 68 5.29 -9.22 -9.14
C CYS A 68 4.52 -7.97 -9.63
N SER A 69 4.17 -7.91 -10.91
CA SER A 69 3.33 -6.84 -11.48
C SER A 69 1.96 -6.70 -10.81
N SER A 70 1.43 -7.75 -10.17
CA SER A 70 0.19 -7.69 -9.39
C SER A 70 0.31 -6.78 -8.15
N LEU A 71 1.52 -6.56 -7.65
CA LEU A 71 1.82 -5.69 -6.52
C LEU A 71 2.04 -4.22 -6.92
N LYS A 72 2.03 -3.88 -8.21
CA LYS A 72 2.35 -2.52 -8.72
C LYS A 72 1.44 -1.42 -8.18
N LYS A 73 0.20 -1.77 -7.87
CA LYS A 73 -0.80 -0.82 -7.34
C LYS A 73 -0.64 -0.57 -5.84
N ARG A 74 0.17 -1.37 -5.14
CA ARG A 74 0.37 -1.30 -3.70
C ARG A 74 1.56 -0.37 -3.41
N PRO A 75 1.33 0.77 -2.74
CA PRO A 75 2.34 1.81 -2.57
C PRO A 75 3.58 1.31 -1.83
N GLU A 76 3.41 0.36 -0.91
CA GLU A 76 4.47 -0.18 -0.07
C GLU A 76 5.55 -0.94 -0.86
N TRP A 77 5.25 -1.40 -2.07
CA TRP A 77 6.18 -2.16 -2.92
C TRP A 77 6.93 -1.31 -3.95
N LYS A 78 6.53 -0.04 -4.12
CA LYS A 78 7.04 0.83 -5.20
C LYS A 78 8.56 0.97 -5.20
N ASP A 79 9.15 1.08 -4.00
CA ASP A 79 10.58 1.31 -3.80
C ASP A 79 11.39 0.01 -3.61
N ILE A 80 10.72 -1.15 -3.63
CA ILE A 80 11.33 -2.46 -3.32
C ILE A 80 11.44 -3.31 -4.58
N ILE A 81 10.39 -3.35 -5.39
CA ILE A 81 10.34 -4.13 -6.62
C ILE A 81 10.82 -3.24 -7.77
N THR A 82 11.71 -3.76 -8.62
CA THR A 82 12.05 -3.10 -9.88
C THR A 82 11.00 -3.45 -10.93
N TRP A 83 10.38 -2.43 -11.53
CA TRP A 83 9.29 -2.60 -12.48
C TRP A 83 9.82 -2.55 -13.91
N GLU A 84 9.71 -3.65 -14.63
CA GLU A 84 9.89 -3.68 -16.09
C GLU A 84 8.63 -3.20 -16.84
#